data_AF-Q0U3M1-F1
#
_entry.id   AF-Q0U3M1-F1
#
_cell.length_a   1.000
_cell.length_b   1.000
_cell.length_c   1.000
_cell.angle_alpha   90.00
_cell.angle_beta   90.00
_cell.angle_gamma   90.00
#
_symmetry.space_group_name_H-M   'P 1'
#
loop_
_entity.id
_entity.type
_entity.pdbx_description
1 polymer ?
#
loop_
_entity_poly.entity_id
_entity_poly.type
_entity_poly.pdbx_seq_one_letter_code
_entity_poly.pdbx_strand_id
1 'polypeptide(L)'
;MTQAVWRSPMLPLLPSSAVTDKTDDTAHPVGSGARFKVDLLRYFSAYGKRLDSLTKQLRDYDFSSIKAAFIGSVPSRQKPIATKPAQQTSFGWLGLEEILSNVPITANAKKASAPHIVMQVSSIATLGAAPTWLNKFQSVLCRSAAGQLEEAPAASSSKPPKLFSKGGMSSAKQDKPLSPKFNIIFPTSDEVRTSLDGYDSGSSIHMKLLSIQQQKQLEYLHPLFCHWKATPDSNSKGQAMRGPAAPHIKTYIRYSDEKHKTIDWAMVTSANLSKQAWGDVVNKKDETWIQSWEAGVVVWPELFAESKEAIMVPVFGKDMPGTEDVSSQDVNKGADEGQAGKTVIGFRMPYDLPLTPYTAKEKPWCAQMPSAEPDWMGRAWPGY
;
A
#
# COMPACT_ATOMS: atom_id res chain seq x y z
N MET A 1 -14.53 -0.08 15.93
CA MET A 1 -13.36 0.12 15.02
C MET A 1 -13.68 -0.15 13.54
N THR A 2 -12.93 0.48 12.63
CA THR A 2 -12.98 0.27 11.17
C THR A 2 -12.02 -0.83 10.73
N GLN A 3 -12.54 -1.83 10.00
CA GLN A 3 -11.82 -2.95 9.40
C GLN A 3 -12.21 -3.08 7.92
N ALA A 4 -11.45 -3.87 7.15
CA ALA A 4 -11.86 -4.32 5.83
C ALA A 4 -11.57 -5.80 5.64
N VAL A 5 -12.32 -6.40 4.71
CA VAL A 5 -12.14 -7.78 4.27
C VAL A 5 -11.99 -7.76 2.77
N TRP A 6 -10.95 -8.42 2.28
CA TRP A 6 -10.92 -8.89 0.91
C TRP A 6 -11.49 -10.30 0.88
N ARG A 7 -12.44 -10.55 -0.02
CA ARG A 7 -13.07 -11.85 -0.20
C ARG A 7 -12.72 -12.36 -1.60
N SER A 8 -12.07 -13.52 -1.68
CA SER A 8 -11.85 -14.17 -2.97
C SER A 8 -13.19 -14.55 -3.62
N PRO A 9 -13.22 -14.75 -4.95
CA PRO A 9 -14.29 -15.51 -5.57
C PRO A 9 -14.38 -16.92 -4.97
N MET A 10 -15.48 -17.61 -5.25
CA MET A 10 -15.59 -19.04 -4.97
C MET A 10 -14.58 -19.79 -5.85
N LEU A 11 -13.74 -20.59 -5.22
CA LEU A 11 -12.72 -21.39 -5.91
C LEU A 11 -13.32 -22.78 -6.17
N PRO A 12 -13.48 -23.21 -7.43
CA PRO A 12 -13.98 -24.55 -7.72
C PRO A 12 -12.88 -25.60 -7.50
N LEU A 13 -13.28 -26.85 -7.27
CA LEU A 13 -12.35 -27.98 -7.24
C LEU A 13 -11.83 -28.26 -8.65
N LEU A 14 -10.55 -28.56 -8.75
CA LEU A 14 -9.92 -29.03 -9.98
C LEU A 14 -10.37 -30.48 -10.27
N PRO A 15 -10.50 -30.85 -11.55
CA PRO A 15 -10.66 -32.26 -11.93
C PRO A 15 -9.50 -33.11 -11.40
N SER A 16 -9.75 -34.34 -10.99
CA SER A 16 -8.73 -35.22 -10.41
C SER A 16 -7.49 -35.42 -11.30
N SER A 17 -7.64 -35.31 -12.62
CA SER A 17 -6.54 -35.39 -13.60
C SER A 17 -5.65 -34.16 -13.65
N ALA A 18 -6.09 -33.02 -13.11
CA ALA A 18 -5.36 -31.75 -13.10
C ALA A 18 -4.68 -31.47 -11.75
N VAL A 19 -4.97 -32.27 -10.72
CA VAL A 19 -4.30 -32.17 -9.42
C VAL A 19 -2.89 -32.73 -9.54
N THR A 20 -1.89 -31.94 -9.13
CA THR A 20 -0.49 -32.38 -9.12
C THR A 20 0.11 -32.17 -7.74
N ASP A 21 0.88 -33.16 -7.28
CA ASP A 21 1.61 -33.07 -6.01
C ASP A 21 2.91 -32.25 -6.12
N LYS A 22 3.31 -31.88 -7.34
CA LYS A 22 4.53 -31.13 -7.58
C LYS A 22 4.32 -29.65 -7.29
N THR A 23 5.36 -29.00 -6.78
CA THR A 23 5.41 -27.55 -6.70
C THR A 23 5.39 -26.96 -8.10
N ASP A 24 4.47 -26.03 -8.32
CA ASP A 24 4.46 -25.26 -9.56
C ASP A 24 5.59 -24.23 -9.52
N ASP A 25 6.66 -24.54 -10.27
CA ASP A 25 7.82 -23.68 -10.44
C ASP A 25 7.73 -22.84 -11.72
N THR A 26 6.58 -22.84 -12.40
CA THR A 26 6.36 -22.00 -13.57
C THR A 26 6.18 -20.54 -13.17
N ALA A 27 6.71 -19.63 -13.99
CA ALA A 27 6.58 -18.20 -13.78
C ALA A 27 5.17 -17.76 -14.23
N HIS A 28 4.39 -17.24 -13.28
CA HIS A 28 3.06 -16.70 -13.55
C HIS A 28 3.05 -15.16 -13.50
N PRO A 29 2.25 -14.49 -14.35
CA PRO A 29 2.10 -13.04 -14.30
C PRO A 29 1.61 -12.56 -12.92
N VAL A 30 2.23 -11.51 -12.40
CA VAL A 30 1.79 -10.86 -11.15
C VAL A 30 0.36 -10.37 -11.30
N GLY A 31 -0.48 -10.68 -10.31
CA GLY A 31 -1.91 -10.35 -10.33
C GLY A 31 -2.84 -11.43 -10.88
N SER A 32 -2.28 -12.48 -11.50
CA SER A 32 -3.05 -13.65 -11.94
C SER A 32 -3.38 -14.59 -10.78
N GLY A 33 -4.48 -15.32 -10.91
CA GLY A 33 -4.88 -16.34 -9.94
C GLY A 33 -3.87 -17.46 -9.75
N ALA A 34 -3.19 -17.88 -10.82
CA ALA A 34 -2.13 -18.88 -10.74
C ALA A 34 -0.94 -18.37 -9.90
N ARG A 35 -0.52 -17.12 -10.13
CA ARG A 35 0.53 -16.48 -9.32
C ARG A 35 0.10 -16.35 -7.85
N PHE A 36 -1.14 -15.91 -7.61
CA PHE A 36 -1.71 -15.81 -6.26
C PHE A 36 -1.67 -17.15 -5.52
N LYS A 37 -2.04 -18.25 -6.19
CA LYS A 37 -2.00 -19.61 -5.63
C LYS A 37 -0.59 -20.00 -5.22
N VAL A 38 0.39 -19.82 -6.11
CA VAL A 38 1.80 -20.14 -5.85
C VAL A 38 2.31 -19.37 -4.62
N ASP A 39 2.08 -18.05 -4.57
CA ASP A 39 2.58 -17.22 -3.48
C ASP A 39 1.87 -17.54 -2.15
N LEU A 40 0.56 -17.78 -2.16
CA LEU A 40 -0.19 -18.18 -0.95
C LEU A 40 0.26 -19.55 -0.42
N LEU A 41 0.45 -20.54 -1.29
CA LEU A 41 0.91 -21.88 -0.88
C LEU A 41 2.34 -21.83 -0.33
N ARG A 42 3.22 -21.00 -0.90
CA ARG A 42 4.58 -20.79 -0.38
C ARG A 42 4.56 -20.06 0.97
N TYR A 43 3.66 -19.10 1.16
CA TYR A 43 3.43 -18.46 2.46
C TYR A 43 3.00 -19.48 3.53
N PHE A 44 2.02 -20.35 3.23
CA PHE A 44 1.60 -21.39 4.18
C PHE A 44 2.67 -22.47 4.41
N SER A 45 3.41 -22.83 3.37
CA SER A 45 4.53 -23.78 3.48
C SER A 45 5.61 -23.29 4.44
N ALA A 46 5.79 -21.97 4.58
CA ALA A 46 6.75 -21.41 5.54
C ALA A 46 6.36 -21.68 7.01
N TYR A 47 5.09 -21.95 7.32
CA TYR A 47 4.66 -22.40 8.66
C TYR A 47 5.04 -23.87 8.94
N GLY A 48 5.61 -24.57 7.96
CA GLY A 48 5.99 -25.98 8.04
C GLY A 48 4.79 -26.87 8.32
N LYS A 49 4.98 -27.86 9.21
CA LYS A 49 3.97 -28.89 9.50
C LYS A 49 2.63 -28.33 10.03
N ARG A 50 2.59 -27.12 10.58
CA ARG A 50 1.37 -26.53 11.17
C ARG A 50 0.26 -26.33 10.14
N LEU A 51 0.63 -25.98 8.90
CA LEU A 51 -0.33 -25.70 7.82
C LEU A 51 -0.21 -26.69 6.65
N ASP A 52 0.49 -27.81 6.82
CA ASP A 52 0.71 -28.78 5.73
C ASP A 52 -0.62 -29.36 5.19
N SER A 53 -1.54 -29.72 6.08
CA SER A 53 -2.87 -30.23 5.68
C SER A 53 -3.68 -29.19 4.90
N LEU A 54 -3.72 -27.95 5.36
CA LEU A 54 -4.40 -26.85 4.66
C LEU A 54 -3.73 -26.57 3.30
N THR A 55 -2.40 -26.56 3.27
CA THR A 55 -1.61 -26.33 2.05
C THR A 55 -1.92 -27.40 1.00
N LYS A 56 -1.98 -28.68 1.41
CA LYS A 56 -2.38 -29.80 0.55
C LYS A 56 -3.79 -29.62 0.01
N GLN A 57 -4.76 -29.35 0.88
CA GLN A 57 -6.16 -29.16 0.48
C GLN A 57 -6.31 -28.01 -0.53
N LEU A 58 -5.61 -26.89 -0.35
CA LEU A 58 -5.70 -25.74 -1.26
C LEU A 58 -5.07 -26.01 -2.65
N ARG A 59 -4.27 -27.06 -2.82
CA ARG A 59 -3.77 -27.46 -4.15
C ARG A 59 -4.89 -27.95 -5.05
N ASP A 60 -5.96 -28.49 -4.48
CA ASP A 60 -7.07 -29.09 -5.22
C ASP A 60 -8.04 -28.05 -5.79
N TYR A 61 -7.83 -26.77 -5.53
CA TYR A 61 -8.73 -25.70 -5.93
C TYR A 61 -8.17 -24.87 -7.10
N ASP A 62 -9.03 -24.44 -7.99
CA ASP A 62 -8.70 -23.51 -9.07
C ASP A 62 -8.75 -22.07 -8.57
N PHE A 63 -7.64 -21.36 -8.74
CA PHE A 63 -7.49 -19.96 -8.34
C PHE A 63 -7.65 -19.01 -9.53
N SER A 64 -7.87 -19.50 -10.75
CA SER A 64 -7.90 -18.72 -12.00
C SER A 64 -8.80 -17.49 -11.97
N SER A 65 -9.88 -17.52 -11.20
CA SER A 65 -10.83 -16.42 -11.02
C SER A 65 -10.31 -15.25 -10.17
N ILE A 66 -9.21 -15.44 -9.42
CA ILE A 66 -8.63 -14.39 -8.59
C ILE A 66 -7.95 -13.33 -9.46
N LYS A 67 -8.36 -12.08 -9.22
CA LYS A 67 -7.83 -10.85 -9.84
C LYS A 67 -7.19 -9.98 -8.75
N ALA A 68 -6.03 -10.41 -8.23
CA ALA A 68 -5.26 -9.74 -7.17
C ALA A 68 -3.84 -10.29 -7.10
N ALA A 69 -2.89 -9.50 -6.57
CA ALA A 69 -1.59 -10.02 -6.16
C ALA A 69 -1.58 -10.29 -4.65
N PHE A 70 -1.10 -11.47 -4.24
CA PHE A 70 -0.87 -11.80 -2.84
C PHE A 70 0.41 -11.10 -2.37
N ILE A 71 0.38 -10.47 -1.21
CA ILE A 71 1.56 -9.92 -0.54
C ILE A 71 1.64 -10.49 0.87
N GLY A 72 2.79 -11.06 1.22
CA GLY A 72 3.01 -11.65 2.53
C GLY A 72 4.33 -11.25 3.16
N SER A 73 4.41 -11.44 4.47
CA SER A 73 5.65 -11.37 5.24
C SER A 73 5.81 -12.65 6.03
N VAL A 74 7.02 -13.20 5.99
CA VAL A 74 7.41 -14.41 6.71
C VAL A 74 8.70 -14.10 7.47
N PRO A 75 8.80 -14.46 8.77
CA PRO A 75 10.04 -14.31 9.51
C PRO A 75 11.20 -14.99 8.79
N SER A 76 12.12 -14.20 8.24
CA SER A 76 13.17 -14.68 7.34
C SER A 76 14.27 -13.64 7.16
N ARG A 77 15.45 -14.10 6.74
CA ARG A 77 16.56 -13.27 6.27
C ARG A 77 16.70 -13.48 4.78
N GLN A 78 16.51 -12.42 3.99
CA GLN A 78 16.51 -12.49 2.53
C GLN A 78 17.64 -11.64 1.98
N LYS A 79 18.35 -12.16 0.99
CA LYS A 79 19.37 -11.39 0.25
C LYS A 79 18.75 -10.86 -1.04
N PRO A 80 18.50 -9.54 -1.17
CA PRO A 80 17.79 -8.99 -2.33
C PRO A 80 18.42 -9.40 -3.67
N ILE A 81 19.75 -9.35 -3.78
CA ILE A 81 20.49 -9.68 -5.02
C ILE A 81 20.36 -11.16 -5.41
N ALA A 82 20.15 -12.05 -4.44
CA ALA A 82 20.00 -13.47 -4.69
C ALA A 82 18.53 -13.88 -4.90
N THR A 83 17.59 -12.92 -4.89
CA THR A 83 16.18 -13.25 -5.04
C THR A 83 15.89 -13.75 -6.45
N LYS A 84 15.28 -14.94 -6.48
CA LYS A 84 14.69 -15.68 -7.61
C LYS A 84 13.19 -15.43 -7.86
N PRO A 85 12.60 -14.24 -8.12
CA PRO A 85 11.14 -14.06 -8.05
C PRO A 85 10.29 -15.07 -8.85
N ALA A 86 10.77 -15.50 -10.02
CA ALA A 86 10.12 -16.56 -10.81
C ALA A 86 10.15 -17.95 -10.13
N GLN A 87 11.13 -18.20 -9.28
CA GLN A 87 11.39 -19.48 -8.60
C GLN A 87 10.99 -19.48 -7.13
N GLN A 88 10.88 -18.31 -6.48
CA GLN A 88 10.55 -18.17 -5.07
C GLN A 88 9.71 -16.92 -4.84
N THR A 89 8.81 -16.98 -3.85
CA THR A 89 8.05 -15.82 -3.41
C THR A 89 8.95 -14.89 -2.60
N SER A 90 9.05 -13.64 -3.04
CA SER A 90 9.68 -12.57 -2.26
C SER A 90 8.68 -12.10 -1.19
N PHE A 91 9.16 -11.86 0.05
CA PHE A 91 8.30 -11.41 1.15
C PHE A 91 8.64 -9.99 1.61
N GLY A 92 7.73 -9.37 2.36
CA GLY A 92 7.88 -8.02 2.85
C GLY A 92 8.03 -7.02 1.71
N TRP A 93 8.87 -6.01 1.89
CA TRP A 93 9.05 -4.95 0.90
C TRP A 93 9.72 -5.42 -0.40
N LEU A 94 10.35 -6.60 -0.45
CA LEU A 94 10.91 -7.17 -1.67
C LEU A 94 9.79 -7.73 -2.53
N GLY A 95 8.82 -8.43 -1.91
CA GLY A 95 7.59 -8.85 -2.57
C GLY A 95 6.76 -7.66 -3.03
N LEU A 96 6.67 -6.61 -2.21
CA LEU A 96 5.97 -5.38 -2.62
C LEU A 96 6.67 -4.67 -3.79
N GLU A 97 8.00 -4.58 -3.76
CA GLU A 97 8.82 -4.02 -4.84
C GLU A 97 8.61 -4.79 -6.15
N GLU A 98 8.58 -6.12 -6.10
CA GLU A 98 8.26 -6.96 -7.24
C GLU A 98 6.85 -6.69 -7.78
N ILE A 99 5.84 -6.71 -6.89
CA ILE A 99 4.45 -6.53 -7.29
C ILE A 99 4.24 -5.17 -7.96
N LEU A 100 4.67 -4.10 -7.29
CA LEU A 100 4.47 -2.74 -7.79
C LEU A 100 5.28 -2.46 -9.05
N SER A 101 6.44 -3.11 -9.24
CA SER A 101 7.19 -3.05 -10.51
C SER A 101 6.46 -3.68 -11.69
N ASN A 102 5.38 -4.42 -11.47
CA ASN A 102 4.53 -4.98 -12.53
C ASN A 102 3.21 -4.21 -12.71
N VAL A 103 2.91 -3.22 -11.87
CA VAL A 103 1.69 -2.42 -12.01
C VAL A 103 1.86 -1.40 -13.13
N PRO A 104 1.06 -1.46 -14.20
CA PRO A 104 1.08 -0.47 -15.25
C PRO A 104 0.56 0.86 -14.70
N ILE A 105 1.37 1.91 -14.81
CA ILE A 105 0.98 3.25 -14.41
C ILE A 105 1.15 4.12 -15.65
N THR A 106 0.04 4.61 -16.19
CA THR A 106 0.09 5.51 -17.35
C THR A 106 0.75 6.82 -16.93
N ALA A 107 2.03 6.98 -17.27
CA ALA A 107 2.74 8.23 -17.19
C ALA A 107 2.15 9.19 -18.23
N ASN A 108 1.08 9.89 -17.88
CA ASN A 108 0.59 10.96 -18.74
C ASN A 108 1.63 12.07 -18.71
N ALA A 109 2.40 12.24 -19.78
CA ALA A 109 3.45 13.26 -19.94
C ALA A 109 2.93 14.71 -19.76
N LYS A 110 1.61 14.88 -19.65
CA LYS A 110 0.92 16.16 -19.39
C LYS A 110 0.28 16.25 -17.99
N LYS A 111 0.60 15.35 -17.04
CA LYS A 111 0.04 15.44 -15.68
C LYS A 111 0.54 16.72 -14.99
N ALA A 112 -0.38 17.64 -14.74
CA ALA A 112 -0.12 18.89 -14.03
C ALA A 112 0.09 18.71 -12.50
N SER A 113 -0.15 17.52 -11.96
CA SER A 113 -0.09 17.24 -10.52
C SER A 113 0.60 15.91 -10.25
N ALA A 114 1.37 15.87 -9.15
CA ALA A 114 2.09 14.69 -8.70
C ALA A 114 1.11 13.62 -8.19
N PRO A 115 1.42 12.31 -8.38
CA PRO A 115 0.69 11.24 -7.70
C PRO A 115 0.72 11.41 -6.18
N HIS A 116 -0.27 10.87 -5.48
CA HIS A 116 -0.33 10.94 -4.02
C HIS A 116 -0.44 9.54 -3.43
N ILE A 117 0.54 9.13 -2.63
CA ILE A 117 0.53 7.85 -1.91
C ILE A 117 0.11 8.10 -0.46
N VAL A 118 -0.97 7.44 -0.04
CA VAL A 118 -1.54 7.56 1.30
C VAL A 118 -1.39 6.22 2.01
N MET A 119 -0.77 6.28 3.18
CA MET A 119 -0.58 5.14 4.07
C MET A 119 -1.50 5.31 5.27
N GLN A 120 -2.43 4.41 5.47
CA GLN A 120 -3.24 4.37 6.68
C GLN A 120 -2.85 3.12 7.45
N VAL A 121 -2.48 3.30 8.72
CA VAL A 121 -2.06 2.21 9.61
C VAL A 121 -2.62 2.41 11.01
N SER A 122 -2.64 1.35 11.82
CA SER A 122 -3.02 1.43 13.24
C SER A 122 -1.81 1.35 14.17
N SER A 123 -0.61 1.10 13.64
CA SER A 123 0.62 1.11 14.41
C SER A 123 1.81 1.64 13.60
N ILE A 124 2.70 2.36 14.28
CA ILE A 124 3.98 2.84 13.75
C ILE A 124 5.07 2.42 14.73
N ALA A 125 5.95 1.51 14.30
CA ALA A 125 7.07 1.06 15.11
C ALA A 125 8.17 2.13 15.21
N THR A 126 9.19 1.89 16.03
CA THR A 126 10.40 2.72 16.02
C THR A 126 11.27 2.37 14.80
N LEU A 127 11.18 3.21 13.77
CA LEU A 127 11.85 3.07 12.47
C LEU A 127 13.31 3.53 12.55
N GLY A 128 13.59 4.60 13.29
CA GLY A 128 14.94 5.14 13.48
C GLY A 128 14.90 6.65 13.72
N ALA A 129 16.01 7.21 14.23
CA ALA A 129 16.12 8.66 14.44
C ALA A 129 16.24 9.45 13.13
N ALA A 130 16.66 8.79 12.04
CA ALA A 130 16.70 9.34 10.69
C ALA A 130 15.68 8.61 9.80
N PRO A 131 15.17 9.24 8.73
CA PRO A 131 14.12 8.67 7.87
C PRO A 131 14.63 7.57 6.93
N THR A 132 15.79 6.96 7.17
CA THR A 132 16.43 5.99 6.25
C THR A 132 15.49 4.84 5.86
N TRP A 133 14.83 4.23 6.85
CA TRP A 133 13.89 3.14 6.58
C TRP A 133 12.65 3.64 5.82
N LEU A 134 12.10 4.79 6.23
CA LEU A 134 10.93 5.39 5.60
C LEU A 134 11.22 5.73 4.13
N ASN A 135 12.37 6.34 3.83
CA ASN A 135 12.79 6.68 2.48
C ASN A 135 12.93 5.44 1.59
N LYS A 136 13.51 4.33 2.11
CA LYS A 136 13.56 3.07 1.37
C LYS A 136 12.15 2.52 1.11
N PHE A 137 11.28 2.54 2.11
CA PHE A 137 9.92 2.04 1.95
C PHE A 137 9.10 2.91 0.96
N GLN A 138 9.21 4.23 1.03
CA GLN A 138 8.61 5.15 0.05
C GLN A 138 9.14 4.90 -1.37
N SER A 139 10.44 4.63 -1.52
CA SER A 139 11.01 4.24 -2.82
C SER A 139 10.41 2.95 -3.37
N VAL A 140 10.08 1.98 -2.52
CA VAL A 140 9.36 0.75 -2.93
C VAL A 140 7.93 1.09 -3.39
N LEU A 141 7.21 1.95 -2.66
CA LEU A 141 5.85 2.37 -3.02
C LEU A 141 5.79 3.20 -4.32
N CYS A 142 6.92 3.79 -4.75
CA CYS A 142 7.03 4.50 -6.03
C CYS A 142 7.21 3.59 -7.26
N ARG A 143 7.43 2.28 -7.07
CA ARG A 143 7.66 1.35 -8.19
C ARG A 143 6.45 1.26 -9.12
N SER A 144 6.74 1.03 -10.40
CA SER A 144 5.76 0.86 -11.48
C SER A 144 6.41 0.13 -12.66
N ALA A 145 5.62 -0.47 -13.54
CA ALA A 145 6.11 -1.11 -14.76
C ALA A 145 6.81 -0.13 -15.72
N ALA A 146 6.48 1.17 -15.67
CA ALA A 146 7.11 2.20 -16.49
C ALA A 146 8.56 2.53 -16.06
N GLY A 147 9.01 2.04 -14.89
CA GLY A 147 10.34 2.34 -14.32
C GLY A 147 11.47 1.38 -14.72
N GLN A 148 11.28 0.53 -15.74
CA GLN A 148 12.31 -0.44 -16.17
C GLN A 148 13.30 0.08 -17.23
N LEU A 149 13.27 1.39 -17.55
CA LEU A 149 14.31 2.03 -18.35
C LEU A 149 15.11 2.96 -17.43
N GLU A 150 16.08 2.40 -16.70
CA GLU A 150 17.39 3.00 -16.35
C GLU A 150 18.05 2.14 -15.25
N GLU A 151 18.90 1.20 -15.68
CA GLU A 151 19.93 0.62 -14.81
C GLU A 151 20.94 1.72 -14.44
N ALA A 152 21.18 1.90 -13.15
CA ALA A 152 22.26 2.75 -12.66
C ALA A 152 23.63 2.17 -13.09
N PRO A 153 24.56 2.96 -13.66
CA PRO A 153 25.86 2.43 -14.01
C PRO A 153 26.68 2.13 -12.75
N ALA A 154 27.27 0.94 -12.75
CA ALA A 154 28.19 0.46 -11.73
C ALA A 154 29.37 1.42 -11.55
N ALA A 155 29.75 1.63 -10.29
CA ALA A 155 30.92 2.40 -9.91
C ALA A 155 32.21 1.68 -10.37
N SER A 156 32.97 2.28 -11.29
CA SER A 156 34.38 1.94 -11.51
C SER A 156 35.23 3.21 -11.42
N SER A 157 36.23 3.14 -10.55
CA SER A 157 37.20 4.17 -10.23
C SER A 157 38.26 4.38 -11.32
N SER A 158 38.48 5.62 -11.77
CA SER A 158 39.82 6.16 -12.11
C SER A 158 39.77 7.69 -12.35
N LYS A 159 40.86 8.36 -11.95
CA LYS A 159 41.11 9.82 -11.87
C LYS A 159 41.06 10.59 -13.23
N PRO A 160 41.06 11.95 -13.23
CA PRO A 160 40.62 12.77 -14.36
C PRO A 160 41.77 13.26 -15.28
N PRO A 161 41.42 13.86 -16.43
CA PRO A 161 42.01 15.16 -16.77
C PRO A 161 40.99 16.20 -17.29
N LYS A 162 41.36 17.48 -17.14
CA LYS A 162 40.66 18.68 -17.65
C LYS A 162 41.01 18.92 -19.13
N LEU A 163 40.08 19.40 -19.98
CA LEU A 163 40.13 20.69 -20.71
C LEU A 163 38.96 20.87 -21.70
N PHE A 164 38.64 22.13 -21.99
CA PHE A 164 37.47 22.71 -22.68
C PHE A 164 37.08 22.19 -24.08
N SER A 165 35.77 22.19 -24.37
CA SER A 165 35.23 22.74 -25.63
C SER A 165 33.76 23.17 -25.49
N LYS A 166 33.46 24.38 -25.96
CA LYS A 166 32.12 24.93 -26.18
C LYS A 166 31.49 24.25 -27.39
N GLY A 167 30.25 23.80 -27.27
CA GLY A 167 29.41 23.36 -28.40
C GLY A 167 28.00 23.12 -27.90
N GLY A 168 27.06 23.99 -28.28
CA GLY A 168 25.67 23.88 -27.92
C GLY A 168 24.99 22.70 -28.61
N MET A 169 24.30 21.88 -27.83
CA MET A 169 23.16 21.10 -28.29
C MET A 169 22.08 21.27 -27.23
N SER A 170 20.95 21.86 -27.62
CA SER A 170 19.76 21.94 -26.77
C SER A 170 19.24 20.53 -26.53
N SER A 171 19.56 19.94 -25.38
CA SER A 171 18.87 18.73 -24.94
C SER A 171 17.40 19.10 -24.67
N ALA A 172 16.49 18.45 -25.38
CA ALA A 172 15.09 18.45 -25.02
C ALA A 172 15.01 17.99 -23.56
N LYS A 173 14.56 18.87 -22.67
CA LYS A 173 14.28 18.51 -21.28
C LYS A 173 13.20 17.43 -21.32
N GLN A 174 13.59 16.17 -21.14
CA GLN A 174 12.64 15.16 -20.73
C GLN A 174 12.14 15.60 -19.36
N ASP A 175 10.86 15.99 -19.28
CA ASP A 175 10.23 16.34 -18.02
C ASP A 175 10.31 15.12 -17.12
N LYS A 176 11.15 15.21 -16.07
CA LYS A 176 11.27 14.17 -15.06
C LYS A 176 9.88 13.97 -14.42
N PRO A 177 9.38 12.73 -14.30
CA PRO A 177 8.11 12.47 -13.65
C PRO A 177 8.09 13.10 -12.25
N LEU A 178 7.00 13.79 -11.90
CA LEU A 178 6.84 14.39 -10.57
C LEU A 178 6.91 13.30 -9.50
N SER A 179 7.75 13.52 -8.48
CA SER A 179 7.85 12.62 -7.34
C SER A 179 6.52 12.57 -6.58
N PRO A 180 6.02 11.38 -6.19
CA PRO A 180 4.77 11.29 -5.44
C PRO A 180 4.83 12.03 -4.11
N LYS A 181 3.70 12.66 -3.74
CA LYS A 181 3.44 13.16 -2.38
C LYS A 181 3.12 11.98 -1.47
N PHE A 182 3.50 12.06 -0.20
CA PHE A 182 3.21 11.04 0.80
C PHE A 182 2.46 11.62 1.99
N ASN A 183 1.43 10.91 2.45
CA ASN A 183 0.80 11.20 3.73
C ASN A 183 0.51 9.91 4.51
N ILE A 184 0.44 10.03 5.84
CA ILE A 184 0.14 8.96 6.77
C ILE A 184 -1.13 9.34 7.53
N ILE A 185 -2.18 8.52 7.43
CA ILE A 185 -3.36 8.67 8.27
C ILE A 185 -3.12 7.91 9.57
N PHE A 186 -3.12 8.65 10.67
CA PHE A 186 -3.00 8.12 12.02
C PHE A 186 -3.85 9.01 12.94
N PRO A 187 -4.58 8.48 13.93
CA PRO A 187 -5.49 9.31 14.72
C PRO A 187 -4.74 10.11 15.80
N THR A 188 -5.25 11.30 16.10
CA THR A 188 -4.88 12.10 17.28
C THR A 188 -5.52 11.55 18.55
N SER A 189 -5.10 12.04 19.73
CA SER A 189 -5.77 11.71 20.99
C SER A 189 -7.24 12.15 21.03
N ASP A 190 -7.58 13.26 20.38
CA ASP A 190 -8.96 13.74 20.31
C ASP A 190 -9.84 12.84 19.44
N GLU A 191 -9.31 12.34 18.32
CA GLU A 191 -10.03 11.39 17.46
C GLU A 191 -10.24 10.04 18.13
N VAL A 192 -9.29 9.57 18.94
CA VAL A 192 -9.48 8.37 19.77
C VAL A 192 -10.53 8.63 20.85
N ARG A 193 -10.40 9.73 21.59
CA ARG A 193 -11.33 10.14 22.66
C ARG A 193 -12.77 10.28 22.16
N THR A 194 -12.97 10.83 20.97
CA THR A 194 -14.28 11.03 20.34
C THR A 194 -14.75 9.86 19.48
N SER A 195 -14.03 8.74 19.50
CA SER A 195 -14.43 7.52 18.79
C SER A 195 -15.58 6.79 19.49
N LEU A 196 -16.24 5.87 18.77
CA LEU A 196 -17.35 5.07 19.27
C LEU A 196 -17.00 4.30 20.55
N ASP A 197 -15.77 3.82 20.70
CA ASP A 197 -15.35 3.08 21.90
C ASP A 197 -14.58 3.98 22.90
N GLY A 198 -14.52 5.28 22.64
CA GLY A 198 -13.74 6.24 23.44
C GLY A 198 -12.27 5.85 23.51
N TYR A 199 -11.66 6.04 24.69
CA TYR A 199 -10.25 5.68 24.86
C TYR A 199 -9.93 4.19 24.69
N ASP A 200 -10.90 3.29 24.82
CA ASP A 200 -10.68 1.85 24.62
C ASP A 200 -10.26 1.53 23.19
N SER A 201 -10.68 2.32 22.19
CA SER A 201 -10.17 2.20 20.81
C SER A 201 -8.65 2.36 20.74
N GLY A 202 -8.09 3.20 21.62
CA GLY A 202 -6.66 3.49 21.71
C GLY A 202 -5.81 2.28 22.10
N SER A 203 -6.39 1.26 22.74
CA SER A 203 -5.70 0.01 23.10
C SER A 203 -5.22 -0.79 21.88
N SER A 204 -5.81 -0.57 20.71
CA SER A 204 -5.47 -1.24 19.46
C SER A 204 -4.64 -0.36 18.51
N ILE A 205 -4.27 0.85 18.95
CA ILE A 205 -3.57 1.86 18.13
C ILE A 205 -2.27 2.25 18.82
N HIS A 206 -1.15 2.07 18.11
CA HIS A 206 0.16 2.05 18.76
C HIS A 206 1.19 2.93 18.05
N MET A 207 1.63 3.97 18.74
CA MET A 207 2.87 4.67 18.44
C MET A 207 3.52 5.05 19.77
N LYS A 208 4.85 4.97 19.83
CA LYS A 208 5.62 5.37 21.02
C LYS A 208 6.33 6.69 20.73
N LEU A 209 6.29 7.61 21.69
CA LEU A 209 6.82 8.98 21.54
C LEU A 209 7.82 9.39 22.64
N LEU A 210 8.11 8.52 23.61
CA LEU A 210 8.79 8.90 24.84
C LEU A 210 10.31 8.97 24.71
N SER A 211 10.94 8.08 23.93
CA SER A 211 12.40 8.05 23.81
C SER A 211 12.93 9.14 22.86
N ILE A 212 14.19 9.56 23.04
CA ILE A 212 14.84 10.53 22.13
C ILE A 212 14.78 10.07 20.67
N GLN A 213 14.94 8.77 20.42
CA GLN A 213 14.84 8.20 19.07
C GLN A 213 13.43 8.38 18.49
N GLN A 214 12.40 8.20 19.31
CA GLN A 214 11.00 8.36 18.91
C GLN A 214 10.61 9.81 18.69
N GLN A 215 11.17 10.74 19.46
CA GLN A 215 10.99 12.18 19.26
C GLN A 215 11.61 12.63 17.93
N LYS A 216 12.85 12.22 17.64
CA LYS A 216 13.49 12.46 16.33
C LYS A 216 12.71 11.82 15.18
N GLN A 217 12.11 10.66 15.42
CA GLN A 217 11.21 10.03 14.46
C GLN A 217 9.95 10.87 14.21
N LEU A 218 9.35 11.44 15.25
CA LEU A 218 8.19 12.30 15.12
C LEU A 218 8.52 13.54 14.28
N GLU A 219 9.73 14.12 14.38
CA GLU A 219 10.13 15.29 13.58
C GLU A 219 9.97 15.07 12.07
N TYR A 220 10.38 13.91 11.54
CA TYR A 220 10.24 13.62 10.10
C TYR A 220 8.89 12.99 9.71
N LEU A 221 8.14 12.42 10.66
CA LEU A 221 6.81 11.85 10.39
C LEU A 221 5.69 12.89 10.49
N HIS A 222 5.83 13.87 11.37
CA HIS A 222 4.79 14.86 11.67
C HIS A 222 4.27 15.59 10.42
N PRO A 223 5.13 16.06 9.48
CA PRO A 223 4.66 16.71 8.25
C PRO A 223 3.85 15.79 7.33
N LEU A 224 3.91 14.48 7.52
CA LEU A 224 3.16 13.50 6.74
C LEU A 224 1.80 13.19 7.35
N PHE A 225 1.57 13.50 8.64
CA PHE A 225 0.35 13.08 9.32
C PHE A 225 -0.89 13.81 8.84
N CYS A 226 -1.95 13.02 8.66
CA CYS A 226 -3.30 13.46 8.39
C CYS A 226 -4.27 12.81 9.39
N HIS A 227 -5.37 13.52 9.64
CA HIS A 227 -6.47 13.04 10.47
C HIS A 227 -7.14 11.80 9.88
N TRP A 228 -7.72 10.98 10.77
CA TRP A 228 -8.53 9.82 10.41
C TRP A 228 -9.88 10.23 9.81
N LYS A 229 -10.49 11.29 10.36
CA LYS A 229 -11.72 11.89 9.85
C LYS A 229 -11.43 13.27 9.27
N ALA A 230 -12.07 13.62 8.16
CA ALA A 230 -11.96 14.98 7.64
C ALA A 230 -12.70 15.95 8.57
N THR A 231 -12.29 17.21 8.57
CA THR A 231 -13.10 18.28 9.16
C THR A 231 -14.42 18.38 8.38
N PRO A 232 -15.59 18.36 9.06
CA PRO A 232 -16.87 18.39 8.38
C PRO A 232 -17.11 19.74 7.70
N ASP A 233 -16.77 19.82 6.42
CA ASP A 233 -17.35 20.82 5.53
C ASP A 233 -18.68 20.27 4.97
N SER A 234 -19.74 21.06 5.07
CA SER A 234 -21.14 20.69 4.81
C SER A 234 -21.47 20.13 3.41
N ASN A 235 -20.50 20.03 2.50
CA ASN A 235 -20.69 19.65 1.10
C ASN A 235 -19.66 18.60 0.56
N SER A 236 -18.89 17.93 1.42
CA SER A 236 -17.84 17.01 0.94
C SER A 236 -18.39 15.66 0.44
N LYS A 237 -18.26 15.39 -0.86
CA LYS A 237 -18.61 14.11 -1.52
C LYS A 237 -17.71 12.92 -1.12
N GLY A 238 -16.70 13.14 -0.29
CA GLY A 238 -15.67 12.16 0.07
C GLY A 238 -15.78 11.60 1.49
N GLN A 239 -17.00 11.43 2.02
CA GLN A 239 -17.19 10.92 3.38
C GLN A 239 -17.30 9.40 3.41
N ALA A 240 -16.34 8.72 4.03
CA ALA A 240 -16.35 7.27 4.20
C ALA A 240 -17.43 6.78 5.18
N MET A 241 -18.07 7.71 5.92
CA MET A 241 -19.10 7.43 6.93
C MET A 241 -18.58 6.56 8.08
N ARG A 242 -17.27 6.65 8.37
CA ARG A 242 -16.58 5.87 9.41
C ARG A 242 -15.76 6.72 10.38
N GLY A 243 -15.88 8.04 10.33
CA GLY A 243 -15.12 8.96 11.19
C GLY A 243 -15.12 8.58 12.69
N PRO A 244 -16.29 8.29 13.29
CA PRO A 244 -16.35 7.84 14.69
C PRO A 244 -15.75 6.44 14.95
N ALA A 245 -15.58 5.60 13.94
CA ALA A 245 -15.06 4.24 14.09
C ALA A 245 -13.53 4.22 13.93
N ALA A 246 -12.80 4.18 15.06
CA ALA A 246 -11.34 4.24 15.08
C ALA A 246 -10.66 3.20 14.15
N PRO A 247 -9.52 3.54 13.51
CA PRO A 247 -8.91 2.68 12.49
C PRO A 247 -8.18 1.47 13.07
N HIS A 248 -8.51 0.28 12.55
CA HIS A 248 -7.68 -0.90 12.69
C HIS A 248 -7.35 -1.57 11.33
N ILE A 249 -8.01 -1.17 10.26
CA ILE A 249 -7.59 -1.44 8.88
C ILE A 249 -6.17 -0.89 8.63
N LYS A 250 -5.45 -1.48 7.67
CA LYS A 250 -4.22 -0.92 7.11
C LYS A 250 -4.35 -0.90 5.60
N THR A 251 -4.18 0.28 5.02
CA THR A 251 -4.22 0.47 3.57
C THR A 251 -3.05 1.28 3.09
N TYR A 252 -2.59 0.97 1.88
CA TYR A 252 -1.61 1.76 1.16
C TYR A 252 -2.22 1.99 -0.21
N ILE A 253 -2.44 3.25 -0.59
CA ILE A 253 -3.18 3.59 -1.81
C ILE A 253 -2.38 4.64 -2.57
N ARG A 254 -2.17 4.41 -3.87
CA ARG A 254 -1.61 5.41 -4.78
C ARG A 254 -2.71 6.00 -5.63
N TYR A 255 -3.04 7.25 -5.36
CA TYR A 255 -3.90 8.05 -6.21
C TYR A 255 -3.12 8.64 -7.37
N SER A 256 -3.82 8.81 -8.49
CA SER A 256 -3.21 9.30 -9.73
C SER A 256 -2.74 10.75 -9.61
N ASP A 257 -3.34 11.55 -8.71
CA ASP A 257 -2.97 12.93 -8.37
C ASP A 257 -3.49 13.35 -6.96
N GLU A 258 -3.20 14.60 -6.54
CA GLU A 258 -3.68 15.17 -5.26
C GLU A 258 -5.19 15.46 -5.20
N LYS A 259 -5.93 15.31 -6.31
CA LYS A 259 -7.40 15.45 -6.31
C LYS A 259 -8.09 14.15 -5.93
N HIS A 260 -7.34 13.05 -5.81
CA HIS A 260 -7.81 11.73 -5.39
C HIS A 260 -8.98 11.17 -6.20
N LYS A 261 -9.15 11.56 -7.46
CA LYS A 261 -10.30 11.10 -8.28
C LYS A 261 -10.15 9.67 -8.77
N THR A 262 -8.93 9.19 -8.92
CA THR A 262 -8.61 7.89 -9.49
C THR A 262 -7.47 7.24 -8.70
N ILE A 263 -7.49 5.92 -8.67
CA ILE A 263 -6.55 5.08 -7.93
C ILE A 263 -5.76 4.26 -8.94
N ASP A 264 -4.44 4.36 -8.88
CA ASP A 264 -3.53 3.59 -9.74
C ASP A 264 -3.31 2.19 -9.15
N TRP A 265 -3.21 2.08 -7.82
CA TRP A 265 -3.27 0.80 -7.10
C TRP A 265 -3.69 1.00 -5.65
N ALA A 266 -4.25 -0.05 -5.05
CA ALA A 266 -4.59 -0.10 -3.65
C ALA A 266 -4.17 -1.43 -3.02
N MET A 267 -3.71 -1.36 -1.77
CA MET A 267 -3.33 -2.51 -0.97
C MET A 267 -4.10 -2.50 0.34
N VAL A 268 -4.64 -3.65 0.73
CA VAL A 268 -5.19 -3.92 2.06
C VAL A 268 -4.38 -5.05 2.68
N THR A 269 -3.88 -4.85 3.90
CA THR A 269 -2.93 -5.77 4.54
C THR A 269 -3.06 -5.76 6.06
N SER A 270 -2.45 -6.73 6.73
CA SER A 270 -2.23 -6.70 8.18
C SER A 270 -1.01 -5.85 8.57
N ALA A 271 -0.07 -5.66 7.64
CA ALA A 271 1.21 -5.00 7.88
C ALA A 271 1.06 -3.51 8.20
N ASN A 272 1.53 -3.13 9.39
CA ASN A 272 1.69 -1.73 9.83
C ASN A 272 3.00 -1.12 9.31
N LEU A 273 3.24 0.17 9.58
CA LEU A 273 4.54 0.82 9.32
C LEU A 273 5.58 0.31 10.34
N SER A 274 6.19 -0.84 10.05
CA SER A 274 7.21 -1.44 10.89
C SER A 274 8.28 -2.21 10.13
N LYS A 275 9.49 -2.24 10.69
CA LYS A 275 10.62 -3.05 10.23
C LYS A 275 10.32 -4.54 10.32
N GLN A 276 9.58 -4.95 11.35
CA GLN A 276 9.24 -6.34 11.61
C GLN A 276 8.29 -6.90 10.55
N ALA A 277 7.32 -6.10 10.13
CA ALA A 277 6.34 -6.45 9.10
C ALA A 277 6.97 -6.44 7.71
N TRP A 278 7.62 -5.34 7.30
CA TRP A 278 8.06 -5.18 5.90
C TRP A 278 9.50 -5.64 5.65
N GLY A 279 10.31 -5.79 6.68
CA GLY A 279 11.75 -5.99 6.56
C GLY A 279 12.53 -4.73 6.92
N ASP A 280 13.68 -4.92 7.56
CA ASP A 280 14.62 -3.83 7.86
C ASP A 280 15.53 -3.52 6.65
N VAL A 281 16.15 -2.34 6.66
CA VAL A 281 17.16 -1.94 5.66
C VAL A 281 18.25 -3.00 5.56
N VAL A 282 18.82 -3.12 4.36
CA VAL A 282 19.86 -4.11 4.07
C VAL A 282 21.03 -3.91 5.03
N ASN A 283 21.34 -4.97 5.77
CA ASN A 283 22.42 -4.95 6.76
C ASN A 283 23.79 -5.21 6.10
N LYS A 284 24.86 -5.21 6.90
CA LYS A 284 26.24 -5.44 6.42
C LYS A 284 26.50 -6.81 5.76
N LYS A 285 25.56 -7.75 5.86
CA LYS A 285 25.60 -9.08 5.23
C LYS A 285 24.74 -9.15 3.97
N ASP A 286 24.30 -8.00 3.45
CA ASP A 286 23.39 -7.87 2.31
C ASP A 286 22.04 -8.54 2.52
N GLU A 287 21.57 -8.60 3.77
CA GLU A 287 20.30 -9.21 4.15
C GLU A 287 19.27 -8.16 4.62
N THR A 288 18.02 -8.33 4.21
CA THR A 288 16.86 -7.74 4.87
C THR A 288 16.26 -8.76 5.85
N TRP A 289 15.86 -8.30 7.04
CA TRP A 289 15.32 -9.17 8.09
C TRP A 289 13.85 -8.85 8.36
N ILE A 290 12.99 -9.81 8.06
CA ILE A 290 11.56 -9.79 8.35
C ILE A 290 11.33 -10.62 9.63
N GLN A 291 10.47 -10.14 10.52
CA GLN A 291 10.26 -10.74 11.86
C GLN A 291 8.81 -11.09 12.16
N SER A 292 7.86 -10.58 11.37
CA SER A 292 6.43 -10.83 11.56
C SER A 292 5.85 -11.66 10.42
N TRP A 293 4.75 -12.33 10.74
CA TRP A 293 3.84 -12.91 9.77
C TRP A 293 2.81 -11.87 9.37
N GLU A 294 2.72 -11.55 8.09
CA GLU A 294 1.73 -10.60 7.56
C GLU A 294 1.13 -11.16 6.27
N ALA A 295 -0.08 -10.73 5.93
CA ALA A 295 -0.72 -11.07 4.67
C ALA A 295 -1.63 -9.93 4.21
N GLY A 296 -1.74 -9.78 2.90
CA GLY A 296 -2.58 -8.78 2.26
C GLY A 296 -2.74 -9.04 0.77
N VAL A 297 -3.46 -8.13 0.12
CA VAL A 297 -3.68 -8.15 -1.33
C VAL A 297 -3.40 -6.78 -1.93
N VAL A 298 -2.85 -6.77 -3.13
CA VAL A 298 -2.69 -5.59 -3.97
C VAL A 298 -3.60 -5.73 -5.19
N VAL A 299 -4.35 -4.68 -5.50
CA VAL A 299 -5.25 -4.60 -6.64
C VAL A 299 -5.02 -3.31 -7.43
N TRP A 300 -5.21 -3.38 -8.74
CA TRP A 300 -5.11 -2.25 -9.67
C TRP A 300 -6.13 -2.43 -10.81
N PRO A 301 -6.47 -1.37 -11.57
CA PRO A 301 -7.57 -1.38 -12.53
C PRO A 301 -7.46 -2.49 -13.59
N GLU A 302 -6.27 -2.67 -14.16
CA GLU A 302 -6.02 -3.54 -15.31
C GLU A 302 -6.24 -5.02 -15.02
N LEU A 303 -6.28 -5.43 -13.74
CA LEU A 303 -6.69 -6.78 -13.35
C LEU A 303 -8.12 -7.14 -13.79
N PHE A 304 -8.96 -6.12 -14.01
CA PHE A 304 -10.38 -6.26 -14.33
C PHE A 304 -10.68 -5.86 -15.78
N ALA A 305 -9.64 -5.54 -16.58
CA ALA A 305 -9.73 -5.21 -17.99
C ALA A 305 -9.84 -6.49 -18.84
N GLU A 306 -11.05 -6.96 -19.14
CA GLU A 306 -11.26 -8.19 -19.93
C GLU A 306 -10.97 -8.04 -21.44
N SER A 307 -10.48 -6.87 -21.88
CA SER A 307 -10.02 -6.49 -23.25
C SER A 307 -10.07 -4.97 -23.48
N LYS A 308 -10.61 -4.20 -22.53
CA LYS A 308 -10.85 -2.75 -22.60
C LYS A 308 -10.12 -2.03 -21.48
N GLU A 309 -9.90 -0.72 -21.64
CA GLU A 309 -9.34 0.13 -20.59
C GLU A 309 -10.16 0.04 -19.29
N ALA A 310 -9.50 0.11 -18.14
CA ALA A 310 -10.10 0.07 -16.83
C ALA A 310 -9.69 1.28 -15.99
N ILE A 311 -10.56 1.69 -15.07
CA ILE A 311 -10.31 2.80 -14.15
C ILE A 311 -10.78 2.39 -12.75
N MET A 312 -9.98 2.71 -11.73
CA MET A 312 -10.39 2.53 -10.34
C MET A 312 -10.66 3.89 -9.71
N VAL A 313 -11.81 4.03 -9.06
CA VAL A 313 -12.27 5.28 -8.43
C VAL A 313 -12.57 5.04 -6.95
N PRO A 314 -12.33 6.00 -6.07
CA PRO A 314 -12.77 5.90 -4.67
C PRO A 314 -14.30 5.93 -4.59
N VAL A 315 -14.87 5.13 -3.68
CA VAL A 315 -16.31 5.05 -3.45
C VAL A 315 -16.60 5.28 -1.97
N PHE A 316 -17.52 6.20 -1.68
CA PHE A 316 -17.81 6.70 -0.33
C PHE A 316 -19.25 6.42 0.06
N GLY A 317 -19.47 5.92 1.29
CA GLY A 317 -20.81 5.71 1.86
C GLY A 317 -21.71 4.70 1.15
N LYS A 318 -21.23 4.03 0.10
CA LYS A 318 -22.01 3.10 -0.73
C LYS A 318 -21.17 1.93 -1.25
N ASP A 319 -21.87 0.98 -1.87
CA ASP A 319 -21.32 -0.32 -2.21
C ASP A 319 -20.69 -0.40 -3.61
N MET A 320 -21.15 0.42 -4.55
CA MET A 320 -20.77 0.43 -5.96
C MET A 320 -20.53 1.87 -6.44
N PRO A 321 -19.64 2.08 -7.42
CA PRO A 321 -19.45 3.40 -8.02
C PRO A 321 -20.73 3.85 -8.74
N GLY A 322 -21.03 5.15 -8.66
CA GLY A 322 -22.12 5.81 -9.38
C GLY A 322 -21.59 6.70 -10.50
N THR A 323 -22.51 7.29 -11.27
CA THR A 323 -22.17 8.20 -12.38
C THR A 323 -21.39 9.44 -11.94
N GLU A 324 -21.52 9.84 -10.67
CA GLU A 324 -20.86 10.98 -10.06
C GLU A 324 -19.39 10.74 -9.69
N ASP A 325 -18.97 9.48 -9.59
CA ASP A 325 -17.60 9.08 -9.23
C ASP A 325 -16.68 9.04 -10.46
N VAL A 326 -17.27 9.12 -11.65
CA VAL A 326 -16.59 8.93 -12.93
C VAL A 326 -16.74 10.20 -13.77
N SER A 327 -15.68 10.62 -14.47
CA SER A 327 -15.80 11.77 -15.37
C SER A 327 -16.64 11.40 -16.60
N SER A 328 -17.38 12.35 -17.17
CA SER A 328 -18.17 12.12 -18.39
C SER A 328 -17.32 11.60 -19.56
N GLN A 329 -16.03 11.93 -19.59
CA GLN A 329 -15.06 11.44 -20.58
C GLN A 329 -14.66 9.97 -20.37
N ASP A 330 -14.76 9.45 -19.15
CA ASP A 330 -14.46 8.04 -18.83
C ASP A 330 -15.69 7.14 -19.07
N VAL A 331 -16.91 7.70 -19.06
CA VAL A 331 -18.19 7.00 -19.31
C VAL A 331 -18.59 7.05 -20.80
N ASN A 332 -18.42 8.18 -21.50
CA ASN A 332 -18.90 8.38 -22.86
C ASN A 332 -17.78 8.36 -23.92
N LYS A 333 -17.31 7.16 -24.25
CA LYS A 333 -16.78 6.86 -25.60
C LYS A 333 -17.77 6.06 -26.46
N GLY A 334 -19.02 5.91 -26.04
CA GLY A 334 -20.02 5.07 -26.69
C GLY A 334 -21.11 5.81 -27.49
N ALA A 335 -20.79 6.90 -28.18
CA ALA A 335 -21.73 7.56 -29.11
C ALA A 335 -21.27 7.55 -30.58
N ASP A 336 -20.04 7.14 -30.87
CA ASP A 336 -19.63 6.70 -32.22
C ASP A 336 -19.50 5.17 -32.20
N GLU A 337 -20.16 4.53 -33.15
CA GLU A 337 -20.27 3.08 -33.28
C GLU A 337 -18.88 2.39 -33.26
N GLY A 338 -18.49 1.83 -32.11
CA GLY A 338 -17.35 0.90 -32.02
C GLY A 338 -16.43 1.02 -30.78
N GLN A 339 -16.48 2.10 -29.99
CA GLN A 339 -15.65 2.21 -28.76
C GLN A 339 -16.49 2.02 -27.49
N ALA A 340 -16.45 0.83 -26.90
CA ALA A 340 -17.06 0.61 -25.59
C ALA A 340 -16.30 1.36 -24.49
N GLY A 341 -17.03 1.93 -23.53
CA GLY A 341 -16.48 2.67 -22.38
C GLY A 341 -15.56 1.84 -21.47
N LYS A 342 -14.86 2.52 -20.56
CA LYS A 342 -13.92 1.89 -19.62
C LYS A 342 -14.64 1.03 -18.59
N THR A 343 -14.03 -0.08 -18.15
CA THR A 343 -14.49 -0.81 -16.96
C THR A 343 -14.24 0.05 -15.72
N VAL A 344 -15.27 0.34 -14.94
CA VAL A 344 -15.17 1.13 -13.71
C VAL A 344 -15.13 0.21 -12.49
N ILE A 345 -14.06 0.31 -11.71
CA ILE A 345 -13.85 -0.43 -10.46
C ILE A 345 -13.99 0.55 -9.30
N GLY A 346 -14.95 0.30 -8.40
CA GLY A 346 -15.07 1.07 -7.17
C GLY A 346 -14.18 0.53 -6.06
N PHE A 347 -13.33 1.37 -5.48
CA PHE A 347 -12.61 1.06 -4.25
C PHE A 347 -13.33 1.70 -3.06
N ARG A 348 -13.95 0.87 -2.20
CA ARG A 348 -14.68 1.37 -1.02
C ARG A 348 -13.71 2.01 -0.02
N MET A 349 -13.83 3.31 0.16
CA MET A 349 -12.90 4.09 0.96
C MET A 349 -13.11 3.87 2.47
N PRO A 350 -12.03 3.63 3.25
CA PRO A 350 -12.13 3.47 4.69
C PRO A 350 -12.03 4.79 5.46
N TYR A 351 -11.53 5.86 4.83
CA TYR A 351 -11.31 7.19 5.41
C TYR A 351 -11.81 8.28 4.46
N ASP A 352 -11.98 9.49 4.99
CA ASP A 352 -12.51 10.62 4.24
C ASP A 352 -11.48 11.24 3.28
N LEU A 353 -11.96 11.86 2.20
CA LEU A 353 -11.18 12.71 1.30
C LEU A 353 -11.90 14.05 1.05
N PRO A 354 -11.16 15.16 0.80
CA PRO A 354 -9.70 15.25 0.81
C PRO A 354 -9.11 15.09 2.23
N LEU A 355 -7.82 14.75 2.30
CA LEU A 355 -7.13 14.58 3.58
C LEU A 355 -6.99 15.92 4.32
N THR A 356 -7.18 15.90 5.63
CA THR A 356 -6.85 17.03 6.52
C THR A 356 -5.49 16.80 7.18
N PRO A 357 -4.45 17.59 6.86
CA PRO A 357 -3.15 17.51 7.54
C PRO A 357 -3.26 17.90 9.02
N TYR A 358 -2.38 17.34 9.84
CA TYR A 358 -2.21 17.81 11.22
C TYR A 358 -1.75 19.27 11.24
N THR A 359 -2.19 20.00 12.26
CA THR A 359 -1.59 21.27 12.66
C THR A 359 -0.22 21.06 13.31
N ALA A 360 0.60 22.10 13.36
CA ALA A 360 1.93 22.05 13.97
C ALA A 360 1.92 21.67 15.48
N LYS A 361 0.78 21.78 16.17
CA LYS A 361 0.66 21.52 17.61
C LYS A 361 0.14 20.13 17.92
N GLU A 362 -0.52 19.49 16.96
CA GLU A 362 -1.12 18.17 17.16
C GLU A 362 -0.08 17.07 17.23
N LYS A 363 -0.43 16.02 17.95
CA LYS A 363 0.40 14.83 18.13
C LYS A 363 -0.42 13.59 17.83
N PRO A 364 0.20 12.55 17.25
CA PRO A 364 -0.46 11.28 17.05
C PRO A 364 -0.79 10.65 18.41
N TRP A 365 -1.82 9.81 18.45
CA TRP A 365 -2.15 9.02 19.62
C TRP A 365 -0.94 8.22 20.11
N CYS A 366 -0.68 8.30 21.40
CA CYS A 366 0.36 7.54 22.10
C CYS A 366 -0.24 7.02 23.40
N ALA A 367 -0.50 5.73 23.46
CA ALA A 367 -1.15 5.08 24.60
C ALA A 367 -0.36 5.23 25.92
N GLN A 368 0.93 5.60 25.86
CA GLN A 368 1.75 5.86 27.05
C GLN A 368 1.57 7.27 27.62
N MET A 369 0.99 8.19 26.85
CA MET A 369 0.77 9.57 27.28
C MET A 369 -0.61 9.72 27.89
N PRO A 370 -0.73 10.33 29.08
CA PRO A 370 -2.04 10.58 29.70
C PRO A 370 -2.86 11.58 28.87
N SER A 371 -4.19 11.43 28.91
CA SER A 371 -5.16 12.41 28.43
C SER A 371 -6.23 12.60 29.50
N ALA A 372 -6.24 13.79 30.11
CA ALA A 372 -7.11 14.11 31.24
C ALA A 372 -8.54 14.49 30.82
N GLU A 373 -8.73 14.94 29.57
CA GLU A 373 -10.05 15.26 29.04
C GLU A 373 -10.88 13.97 28.92
N PRO A 374 -12.09 13.91 29.49
CA PRO A 374 -12.92 12.71 29.40
C PRO A 374 -13.33 12.38 27.96
N ASP A 375 -13.44 11.09 27.67
CA ASP A 375 -14.20 10.59 26.53
C ASP A 375 -15.71 10.78 26.76
N TRP A 376 -16.52 10.45 25.75
CA TRP A 376 -17.97 10.60 25.83
C TRP A 376 -18.62 9.68 26.90
N MET A 377 -17.90 8.66 27.37
CA MET A 377 -18.31 7.78 28.48
C MET A 377 -17.85 8.30 29.86
N GLY A 378 -17.21 9.47 29.92
CA GLY A 378 -16.72 10.08 31.16
C GLY A 378 -15.38 9.53 31.65
N ARG A 379 -14.63 8.80 30.82
CA ARG A 379 -13.35 8.18 31.20
C ARG A 379 -12.18 9.02 30.70
N ALA A 380 -11.18 9.21 31.55
CA ALA A 380 -9.88 9.76 31.15
C ALA A 380 -8.89 8.62 30.84
N TRP A 381 -7.82 8.92 30.10
CA TRP A 381 -6.76 7.96 29.81
C TRP A 381 -5.53 8.22 30.68
N PRO A 382 -5.14 7.30 31.59
CA PRO A 382 -4.02 7.54 32.51
C PRO A 382 -2.64 7.38 31.87
N GLY A 383 -2.54 6.74 30.70
CA GLY A 383 -1.26 6.31 30.13
C GLY A 383 -0.72 5.03 30.80
N TYR A 384 0.29 4.41 30.19
CA TYR A 384 1.03 3.26 30.76
C TYR A 384 2.49 3.14 30.30
#